data_AF-A0A2G6C5E4-F1
#
_entry.id   AF-A0A2G6C5E4-F1
#
_cell.length_a   1.000
_cell.length_b   1.000
_cell.length_c   1.000
_cell.angle_alpha   90.00
_cell.angle_beta   90.00
_cell.angle_gamma   90.00
#
_symmetry.space_group_name_H-M   'P 1'
#
loop_
_entity.id
_entity.type
_entity.pdbx_description
1 polymer ?
#
loop_
_entity_poly.entity_id
_entity_poly.type
_entity_poly.pdbx_seq_one_letter_code
_entity_poly.pdbx_strand_id
1 'polypeptide(L)'
;MQQNPKQQAIDAIKNGETILVTVNSNPSVDELSAALGFTVLLNKLEKRATAIFSGDIPPAINFLDPEKTFENTVDSLRDFIIALDKEKADHLRFKADEKTGMVKIFITPYKANITEGDLEFSQGDYNVETVVAIGVKDEADLDKALSGHGRILHDATVISLSNGDKNSGLGTINWHDDSASGYSEMLMTLVEDLKEDKNPLDEQIATAFLTGIVAITDRFSNQRTNSNTMSIAAKLMAAGANQQLIADKLQHSQEPEAKPADDKKAEPKPAKKERSKKSQSAKDSAAADRTMAISHAKSSDSKKAKAGPDDDSKSPKEGSDVKSSVTNRLPDKGLEDSKLPPKLSIDSAPSMGGTLNAVSQK
;
A
#
# COMPACT_ATOMS: atom_id res chain seq x y z
N MET A 1 2.99 -27.12 -14.10
CA MET A 1 3.74 -25.85 -14.26
C MET A 1 3.42 -25.01 -13.05
N GLN A 2 4.40 -24.38 -12.39
CA GLN A 2 4.09 -23.40 -11.34
C GLN A 2 3.41 -22.18 -12.01
N GLN A 3 2.28 -21.73 -11.49
CA GLN A 3 1.62 -20.52 -12.00
C GLN A 3 2.51 -19.29 -11.72
N ASN A 4 2.44 -18.28 -12.59
CA ASN A 4 3.08 -16.98 -12.37
C ASN A 4 2.63 -16.37 -11.02
N PRO A 5 3.51 -15.87 -10.14
CA PRO A 5 3.12 -15.20 -8.89
C PRO A 5 2.05 -14.12 -9.07
N LYS A 6 2.07 -13.35 -10.16
CA LYS A 6 1.01 -12.39 -10.49
C LYS A 6 -0.35 -13.06 -10.65
N GLN A 7 -0.41 -14.21 -11.32
CA GLN A 7 -1.65 -14.97 -11.50
C GLN A 7 -2.13 -15.56 -10.18
N GLN A 8 -1.22 -16.09 -9.35
CA GLN A 8 -1.59 -16.58 -8.02
C GLN A 8 -2.19 -15.46 -7.15
N ALA A 9 -1.63 -14.26 -7.21
CA ALA A 9 -2.16 -13.08 -6.53
C ALA A 9 -3.57 -12.71 -7.05
N ILE A 10 -3.76 -12.68 -8.38
CA ILE A 10 -5.08 -12.47 -9.01
C ILE A 10 -6.10 -13.50 -8.55
N ASP A 11 -5.74 -14.79 -8.59
CA ASP A 11 -6.63 -15.89 -8.22
C ASP A 11 -7.01 -15.81 -6.72
N ALA A 12 -6.07 -15.48 -5.84
CA ALA A 12 -6.31 -15.26 -4.41
C ALA A 12 -7.23 -14.05 -4.15
N ILE A 13 -7.02 -12.92 -4.84
CA ILE A 13 -7.87 -11.72 -4.72
C ILE A 13 -9.28 -11.95 -5.27
N LYS A 14 -9.42 -12.76 -6.34
CA LYS A 14 -10.74 -13.13 -6.88
C LYS A 14 -11.50 -14.03 -5.92
N ASN A 15 -10.82 -14.99 -5.30
CA ASN A 15 -11.43 -15.95 -4.38
C ASN A 15 -11.78 -15.35 -3.00
N GLY A 16 -10.92 -14.49 -2.43
CA GLY A 16 -11.15 -13.91 -1.10
C GLY A 16 -12.22 -12.80 -1.11
N GLU A 17 -13.16 -12.81 -0.16
CA GLU A 17 -14.13 -11.75 0.09
C GLU A 17 -13.57 -10.62 0.96
N THR A 18 -12.88 -10.95 2.04
CA THR A 18 -12.32 -9.96 2.99
C THR A 18 -10.80 -9.85 2.85
N ILE A 19 -10.34 -8.65 2.49
CA ILE A 19 -8.97 -8.38 2.06
C ILE A 19 -8.37 -7.28 2.92
N LEU A 20 -7.28 -7.58 3.62
CA LEU A 20 -6.46 -6.58 4.30
C LEU A 20 -5.40 -6.06 3.34
N VAL A 21 -5.32 -4.75 3.14
CA VAL A 21 -4.20 -4.08 2.45
C VAL A 21 -3.31 -3.41 3.49
N THR A 22 -2.00 -3.62 3.42
CA THR A 22 -1.05 -3.06 4.38
C THR A 22 0.27 -2.67 3.72
N VAL A 23 1.04 -1.85 4.42
CA VAL A 23 2.30 -1.25 3.97
C VAL A 23 3.39 -1.46 5.03
N ASN A 24 4.62 -1.08 4.71
CA ASN A 24 5.72 -1.09 5.67
C ASN A 24 5.60 0.04 6.72
N SER A 25 6.46 0.00 7.72
CA SER A 25 6.46 0.93 8.87
C SER A 25 6.87 2.38 8.56
N ASN A 26 7.41 2.67 7.37
CA ASN A 26 7.76 4.02 6.92
C ASN A 26 7.57 4.12 5.38
N PRO A 27 6.31 4.13 4.92
CA PRO A 27 5.99 3.95 3.52
C PRO A 27 6.20 5.23 2.71
N SER A 28 6.55 5.02 1.45
CA SER A 28 6.61 6.06 0.44
C SER A 28 5.23 6.54 0.01
N VAL A 29 5.18 7.72 -0.63
CA VAL A 29 3.97 8.25 -1.25
C VAL A 29 3.37 7.27 -2.27
N ASP A 30 4.20 6.48 -2.96
CA ASP A 30 3.75 5.45 -3.89
C ASP A 30 3.11 4.25 -3.18
N GLU A 31 3.72 3.72 -2.11
CA GLU A 31 3.15 2.61 -1.32
C GLU A 31 1.78 2.98 -0.72
N LEU A 32 1.65 4.19 -0.17
CA LEU A 32 0.38 4.69 0.36
C LEU A 32 -0.66 4.97 -0.74
N SER A 33 -0.25 5.57 -1.87
CA SER A 33 -1.16 5.85 -2.99
C SER A 33 -1.66 4.55 -3.65
N ALA A 34 -0.78 3.57 -3.77
CA ALA A 34 -1.07 2.23 -4.26
C ALA A 34 -2.05 1.51 -3.33
N ALA A 35 -1.79 1.51 -2.02
CA ALA A 35 -2.68 0.92 -1.01
C ALA A 35 -4.07 1.55 -1.00
N LEU A 36 -4.15 2.90 -1.02
CA LEU A 36 -5.41 3.64 -1.05
C LEU A 36 -6.20 3.35 -2.32
N GLY A 37 -5.59 3.54 -3.50
CA GLY A 37 -6.24 3.33 -4.80
C GLY A 37 -6.73 1.89 -4.97
N PHE A 38 -5.93 0.92 -4.54
CA PHE A 38 -6.28 -0.50 -4.60
C PHE A 38 -7.42 -0.87 -3.62
N THR A 39 -7.41 -0.34 -2.40
CA THR A 39 -8.48 -0.60 -1.41
C THR A 39 -9.82 -0.04 -1.88
N VAL A 40 -9.85 1.20 -2.37
CA VAL A 40 -11.07 1.81 -2.95
C VAL A 40 -11.55 1.02 -4.17
N LEU A 41 -10.63 0.49 -5.00
CA LEU A 41 -10.97 -0.36 -6.14
C LEU A 41 -11.58 -1.71 -5.71
N LEU A 42 -10.99 -2.39 -4.73
CA LEU A 42 -11.51 -3.68 -4.24
C LEU A 42 -12.92 -3.52 -3.65
N ASN A 43 -13.16 -2.44 -2.89
CA ASN A 43 -14.49 -2.12 -2.37
C ASN A 43 -15.53 -1.87 -3.49
N LYS A 44 -15.12 -1.33 -4.65
CA LYS A 44 -15.98 -1.22 -5.84
C LYS A 44 -16.19 -2.54 -6.59
N LEU A 45 -15.31 -3.52 -6.39
CA LEU A 45 -15.50 -4.91 -6.85
C LEU A 45 -16.31 -5.75 -5.84
N GLU A 46 -17.04 -5.10 -4.93
CA GLU A 46 -17.92 -5.72 -3.92
C GLU A 46 -17.16 -6.63 -2.92
N LYS A 47 -15.83 -6.46 -2.81
CA LYS A 47 -15.00 -7.05 -1.74
C LYS A 47 -15.07 -6.19 -0.47
N ARG A 48 -14.75 -6.77 0.69
CA ARG A 48 -14.55 -6.05 1.96
C ARG A 48 -13.07 -5.75 2.11
N ALA A 49 -12.60 -4.61 1.61
CA ALA A 49 -11.20 -4.22 1.67
C ALA A 49 -10.96 -3.12 2.70
N THR A 50 -10.04 -3.39 3.64
CA THR A 50 -9.60 -2.45 4.68
C THR A 50 -8.11 -2.18 4.51
N ALA A 51 -7.69 -0.90 4.47
CA ALA A 51 -6.27 -0.55 4.48
C ALA A 51 -5.80 -0.23 5.90
N ILE A 52 -4.65 -0.75 6.31
CA ILE A 52 -4.08 -0.45 7.63
C ILE A 52 -2.70 0.18 7.51
N PHE A 53 -2.57 1.34 8.15
CA PHE A 53 -1.33 2.09 8.34
C PHE A 53 -1.45 2.93 9.62
N SER A 54 -0.51 2.79 10.56
CA SER A 54 -0.53 3.49 11.86
C SER A 54 0.43 4.68 11.95
N GLY A 55 1.20 4.95 10.90
CA GLY A 55 2.09 6.10 10.81
C GLY A 55 1.40 7.38 10.36
N ASP A 56 2.16 8.47 10.34
CA ASP A 56 1.66 9.78 9.89
C ASP A 56 1.49 9.81 8.37
N ILE A 57 0.30 10.17 7.93
CA ILE A 57 -0.06 10.34 6.51
C ILE A 57 0.66 11.60 5.96
N PRO A 58 1.48 11.49 4.89
CA PRO A 58 2.13 12.65 4.30
C PRO A 58 1.12 13.65 3.72
N PRO A 59 1.29 14.98 3.93
CA PRO A 59 0.39 16.00 3.37
C PRO A 59 0.18 15.90 1.85
N ALA A 60 1.18 15.35 1.16
CA ALA A 60 1.18 15.01 -0.26
C ALA A 60 -0.01 14.17 -0.72
N ILE A 61 -0.62 13.36 0.14
CA ILE A 61 -1.76 12.47 -0.22
C ILE A 61 -3.08 12.86 0.47
N ASN A 62 -3.11 13.90 1.30
CA ASN A 62 -4.34 14.30 2.02
C ASN A 62 -5.52 14.62 1.09
N PHE A 63 -5.27 14.99 -0.16
CA PHE A 63 -6.31 15.27 -1.15
C PHE A 63 -7.01 14.01 -1.69
N LEU A 64 -6.51 12.81 -1.38
CA LEU A 64 -7.12 11.52 -1.75
C LEU A 64 -8.10 10.99 -0.68
N ASP A 65 -8.42 11.80 0.33
CA ASP A 65 -9.19 11.43 1.53
C ASP A 65 -8.67 10.16 2.26
N PRO A 66 -7.37 10.10 2.61
CA PRO A 66 -6.76 8.91 3.20
C PRO A 66 -7.39 8.51 4.55
N GLU A 67 -7.88 9.47 5.35
CA GLU A 67 -8.61 9.25 6.61
C GLU A 67 -9.91 8.43 6.44
N LYS A 68 -10.45 8.31 5.23
CA LYS A 68 -11.65 7.49 4.93
C LYS A 68 -11.31 6.06 4.49
N THR A 69 -10.02 5.78 4.26
CA THR A 69 -9.56 4.52 3.64
C THR A 69 -8.60 3.76 4.54
N PHE A 70 -7.71 4.47 5.24
CA PHE A 70 -6.77 3.89 6.19
C PHE A 70 -7.34 3.86 7.61
N GLU A 71 -7.16 2.73 8.27
CA GLU A 71 -7.36 2.56 9.70
C GLU A 71 -6.02 2.41 10.42
N ASN A 72 -5.93 3.02 11.61
CA ASN A 72 -4.71 3.01 12.43
C ASN A 72 -4.64 1.77 13.35
N THR A 73 -5.69 0.94 13.38
CA THR A 73 -5.82 -0.26 14.22
C THR A 73 -6.44 -1.42 13.42
N VAL A 74 -6.32 -2.63 13.95
CA VAL A 74 -6.86 -3.87 13.35
C VAL A 74 -8.24 -4.25 13.87
N ASP A 75 -8.89 -3.38 14.65
CA ASP A 75 -10.08 -3.77 15.43
C ASP A 75 -11.32 -4.01 14.56
N SER A 76 -11.43 -3.32 13.42
CA SER A 76 -12.47 -3.54 12.41
C SER A 76 -12.38 -4.89 11.69
N LEU A 77 -11.22 -5.55 11.74
CA LEU A 77 -10.98 -6.86 11.13
C LEU A 77 -11.51 -8.02 11.98
N ARG A 78 -12.10 -7.76 13.15
CA ARG A 78 -12.68 -8.77 14.03
C ARG A 78 -14.20 -8.72 13.99
N ASP A 79 -14.82 -9.90 13.99
CA ASP A 79 -16.27 -9.99 14.17
C ASP A 79 -16.63 -9.66 15.63
N PHE A 80 -17.53 -8.70 15.84
CA PHE A 80 -18.10 -8.44 17.16
C PHE A 80 -19.26 -9.40 17.43
N ILE A 81 -19.06 -10.33 18.36
CA ILE A 81 -19.99 -11.41 18.65
C ILE A 81 -20.93 -11.00 19.78
N ILE A 82 -22.22 -10.94 19.47
CA ILE A 82 -23.32 -10.78 20.42
C ILE A 82 -23.98 -12.14 20.60
N ALA A 83 -23.72 -12.79 21.74
CA ALA A 83 -24.32 -14.07 22.11
C ALA A 83 -25.53 -13.85 23.02
N LEU A 84 -26.52 -14.74 22.91
CA LEU A 84 -27.70 -14.78 23.76
C LEU A 84 -28.21 -16.21 23.87
N ASP A 85 -28.75 -16.56 25.04
CA ASP A 85 -29.30 -17.87 25.33
C ASP A 85 -30.45 -18.25 24.37
N LYS A 86 -30.30 -19.40 23.71
CA LYS A 86 -31.29 -19.98 22.79
C LYS A 86 -32.61 -20.32 23.48
N GLU A 87 -32.63 -20.55 24.79
CA GLU A 87 -33.88 -20.76 25.53
C GLU A 87 -34.71 -19.47 25.67
N LYS A 88 -34.09 -18.29 25.51
CA LYS A 88 -34.72 -16.98 25.71
C LYS A 88 -35.13 -16.28 24.41
N ALA A 89 -34.47 -16.54 23.27
CA ALA A 89 -34.83 -15.96 21.97
C ALA A 89 -35.13 -17.00 20.89
N ASP A 90 -36.25 -16.77 20.19
CA ASP A 90 -36.74 -17.63 19.10
C ASP A 90 -36.28 -17.11 17.73
N HIS A 91 -36.21 -15.78 17.57
CA HIS A 91 -36.00 -15.16 16.27
C HIS A 91 -35.22 -13.85 16.33
N LEU A 92 -34.18 -13.77 15.52
CA LEU A 92 -33.35 -12.58 15.29
C LEU A 92 -33.68 -12.00 13.91
N ARG A 93 -33.96 -10.70 13.84
CA ARG A 93 -34.09 -9.95 12.58
C ARG A 93 -33.31 -8.66 12.71
N PHE A 94 -32.59 -8.25 11.66
CA PHE A 94 -31.91 -6.96 11.62
C PHE A 94 -32.54 -6.04 10.58
N LYS A 95 -32.41 -4.73 10.77
CA LYS A 95 -32.75 -3.72 9.78
C LYS A 95 -31.76 -2.56 9.85
N ALA A 96 -31.04 -2.32 8.76
CA ALA A 96 -30.32 -1.07 8.57
C ALA A 96 -31.33 0.07 8.34
N ASP A 97 -31.20 1.16 9.09
CA ASP A 97 -32.05 2.34 9.00
C ASP A 97 -31.24 3.49 8.41
N GLU A 98 -31.22 3.58 7.08
CA GLU A 98 -30.47 4.57 6.28
C GLU A 98 -30.71 6.03 6.71
N LYS A 99 -31.86 6.34 7.32
CA LYS A 99 -32.17 7.71 7.79
C LYS A 99 -31.52 8.06 9.12
N THR A 100 -31.11 7.06 9.90
CA THR A 100 -30.48 7.22 11.22
C THR A 100 -29.05 6.69 11.28
N GLY A 101 -28.59 6.00 10.23
CA GLY A 101 -27.28 5.34 10.19
C GLY A 101 -27.16 4.12 11.12
N MET A 102 -28.26 3.66 11.73
CA MET A 102 -28.23 2.63 12.77
C MET A 102 -28.68 1.27 12.22
N VAL A 103 -27.92 0.22 12.54
CA VAL A 103 -28.38 -1.18 12.37
C VAL A 103 -29.17 -1.58 13.61
N LYS A 104 -30.47 -1.81 13.44
CA LYS A 104 -31.39 -2.20 14.52
C LYS A 104 -31.58 -3.72 14.50
N ILE A 105 -31.02 -4.40 15.49
CA ILE A 105 -31.26 -5.82 15.75
C ILE A 105 -32.52 -5.91 16.63
N PHE A 106 -33.54 -6.62 16.16
CA PHE A 106 -34.72 -6.95 16.95
C PHE A 106 -34.66 -8.43 17.33
N ILE A 107 -34.77 -8.69 18.62
CA ILE A 107 -34.79 -10.04 19.19
C ILE A 107 -36.22 -10.33 19.62
N THR A 108 -36.81 -11.41 19.12
CA THR A 108 -38.15 -11.88 19.54
C THR A 108 -37.97 -12.89 20.67
N PRO A 109 -38.37 -12.55 21.91
CA PRO A 109 -38.19 -13.44 23.05
C PRO A 109 -39.19 -14.62 23.03
N TYR A 110 -38.78 -15.75 23.60
CA TYR A 110 -39.65 -16.91 23.82
C TYR A 110 -39.96 -17.07 25.31
N LYS A 111 -41.19 -16.75 25.72
CA LYS A 111 -41.71 -16.92 27.10
C LYS A 111 -40.86 -16.27 28.23
N ALA A 112 -39.91 -15.42 27.89
CA ALA A 112 -39.00 -14.72 28.79
C ALA A 112 -38.99 -13.21 28.50
N ASN A 113 -38.43 -12.42 29.40
CA ASN A 113 -37.99 -11.06 29.10
C ASN A 113 -36.49 -11.10 28.84
N ILE A 114 -36.03 -10.41 27.79
CA ILE A 114 -34.60 -10.24 27.50
C ILE A 114 -34.17 -8.87 28.04
N THR A 115 -33.05 -8.85 28.75
CA THR A 115 -32.42 -7.66 29.32
C THR A 115 -30.98 -7.53 28.85
N GLU A 116 -30.33 -6.39 29.12
CA GLU A 116 -28.91 -6.19 28.77
C GLU A 116 -27.98 -7.23 29.42
N GLY A 117 -28.34 -7.74 30.61
CA GLY A 117 -27.58 -8.79 31.30
C GLY A 117 -27.72 -10.19 30.71
N ASP A 118 -28.61 -10.39 29.72
CA ASP A 118 -28.73 -11.63 28.96
C ASP A 118 -27.88 -11.63 27.67
N LEU A 119 -27.26 -10.50 27.34
CA LEU A 119 -26.38 -10.32 26.17
C LEU A 119 -24.92 -10.50 26.60
N GLU A 120 -24.25 -11.50 26.02
CA GLU A 120 -22.81 -11.68 26.16
C GLU A 120 -22.10 -11.06 24.96
N PHE A 121 -21.16 -10.16 25.23
CA PHE A 121 -20.36 -9.48 24.21
C PHE A 121 -18.94 -10.04 24.20
N SER A 122 -18.47 -10.44 23.03
CA SER A 122 -17.11 -10.93 22.83
C SER A 122 -16.54 -10.49 21.48
N GLN A 123 -15.22 -10.52 21.36
CA GLN A 123 -14.52 -10.28 20.10
C GLN A 123 -14.13 -11.63 19.50
N GLY A 124 -14.46 -11.84 18.24
CA GLY A 124 -14.05 -13.02 17.49
C GLY A 124 -12.57 -13.02 17.12
N ASP A 125 -12.20 -14.04 16.35
CA ASP A 125 -10.92 -14.05 15.63
C ASP A 125 -10.96 -13.04 14.45
N TYR A 126 -9.80 -12.86 13.81
CA TYR A 126 -9.69 -11.99 12.64
C TYR A 126 -10.34 -12.63 11.42
N ASN A 127 -11.27 -11.91 10.81
CA ASN A 127 -12.02 -12.33 9.63
C ASN A 127 -11.34 -11.81 8.35
N VAL A 128 -10.11 -12.27 8.08
CA VAL A 128 -9.30 -11.86 6.93
C VAL A 128 -8.90 -13.09 6.13
N GLU A 129 -9.23 -13.12 4.85
CA GLU A 129 -8.96 -14.28 3.98
C GLU A 129 -7.70 -14.07 3.12
N THR A 130 -7.43 -12.82 2.73
CA THR A 130 -6.26 -12.43 1.94
C THR A 130 -5.61 -11.18 2.52
N VAL A 131 -4.28 -11.17 2.62
CA VAL A 131 -3.48 -10.00 3.02
C VAL A 131 -2.64 -9.57 1.83
N VAL A 132 -2.66 -8.29 1.48
CA VAL A 132 -1.85 -7.69 0.42
C VAL A 132 -0.85 -6.72 1.07
N ALA A 133 0.37 -7.21 1.28
CA ALA A 133 1.46 -6.47 1.89
C ALA A 133 2.30 -5.76 0.81
N ILE A 134 2.20 -4.44 0.74
CA ILE A 134 2.83 -3.59 -0.27
C ILE A 134 4.15 -3.04 0.27
N GLY A 135 5.27 -3.47 -0.30
CA GLY A 135 6.60 -2.96 0.05
C GLY A 135 7.13 -3.38 1.42
N VAL A 136 6.52 -4.39 2.04
CA VAL A 136 6.95 -5.01 3.29
C VAL A 136 7.96 -6.12 2.99
N LYS A 137 9.19 -6.01 3.50
CA LYS A 137 10.26 -6.98 3.21
C LYS A 137 10.22 -8.22 4.10
N ASP A 138 9.94 -8.01 5.38
CA ASP A 138 9.86 -9.03 6.42
C ASP A 138 8.88 -8.60 7.53
N GLU A 139 8.64 -9.46 8.51
CA GLU A 139 7.67 -9.23 9.60
C GLU A 139 8.07 -8.04 10.52
N ALA A 140 9.35 -7.66 10.56
CA ALA A 140 9.83 -6.51 11.34
C ALA A 140 9.70 -5.18 10.59
N ASP A 141 9.61 -5.21 9.26
CA ASP A 141 9.33 -4.06 8.37
C ASP A 141 7.83 -3.69 8.34
N LEU A 142 6.95 -4.57 8.81
CA LEU A 142 5.49 -4.41 8.81
C LEU A 142 5.02 -3.25 9.71
N ASP A 143 3.89 -2.62 9.35
CA ASP A 143 3.26 -1.59 10.16
C ASP A 143 2.95 -2.05 11.61
N LYS A 144 3.12 -1.13 12.56
CA LYS A 144 3.01 -1.39 14.01
C LYS A 144 1.62 -1.87 14.46
N ALA A 145 0.56 -1.50 13.74
CA ALA A 145 -0.78 -2.01 14.02
C ALA A 145 -0.87 -3.53 13.82
N LEU A 146 -0.02 -4.11 12.98
CA LEU A 146 -0.02 -5.53 12.63
C LEU A 146 1.12 -6.33 13.27
N SER A 147 2.23 -5.70 13.67
CA SER A 147 3.36 -6.40 14.33
C SER A 147 2.97 -7.15 15.62
N GLY A 148 1.90 -6.72 16.31
CA GLY A 148 1.35 -7.42 17.49
C GLY A 148 0.37 -8.55 17.16
N HIS A 149 0.04 -8.75 15.88
CA HIS A 149 -1.12 -9.50 15.42
C HIS A 149 -0.77 -10.51 14.31
N GLY A 150 0.43 -11.11 14.36
CA GLY A 150 0.93 -12.07 13.35
C GLY A 150 0.02 -13.27 13.06
N ARG A 151 -0.96 -13.58 13.92
CA ARG A 151 -2.03 -14.56 13.62
C ARG A 151 -2.85 -14.19 12.37
N ILE A 152 -3.04 -12.90 12.08
CA ILE A 152 -3.68 -12.43 10.83
C ILE A 152 -2.91 -12.93 9.60
N LEU A 153 -1.57 -12.91 9.65
CA LEU A 153 -0.71 -13.36 8.56
C LEU A 153 -0.62 -14.88 8.45
N HIS A 154 -0.86 -15.60 9.55
CA HIS A 154 -0.84 -17.07 9.57
C HIS A 154 -2.14 -17.68 9.03
N ASP A 155 -3.28 -17.11 9.39
CA ASP A 155 -4.60 -17.67 9.07
C ASP A 155 -5.11 -17.23 7.68
N ALA A 156 -4.51 -16.19 7.07
CA ALA A 156 -4.86 -15.65 5.76
C ALA A 156 -3.86 -15.98 4.64
N THR A 157 -4.30 -15.88 3.37
CA THR A 157 -3.40 -15.96 2.21
C THR A 157 -2.61 -14.66 2.05
N VAL A 158 -1.33 -14.67 2.41
CA VAL A 158 -0.47 -13.48 2.30
C VAL A 158 0.15 -13.36 0.90
N ILE A 159 -0.15 -12.25 0.23
CA ILE A 159 0.44 -11.77 -1.02
C ILE A 159 1.39 -10.62 -0.66
N SER A 160 2.68 -10.76 -0.96
CA SER A 160 3.67 -9.69 -0.78
C SER A 160 4.07 -9.09 -2.14
N LEU A 161 4.07 -7.75 -2.23
CA LEU A 161 4.57 -7.02 -3.39
C LEU A 161 5.93 -6.41 -3.05
N SER A 162 6.91 -6.60 -3.94
CA SER A 162 8.27 -6.05 -3.78
C SER A 162 8.83 -5.52 -5.11
N ASN A 163 9.56 -4.40 -5.03
CA ASN A 163 10.22 -3.74 -6.15
C ASN A 163 11.64 -3.32 -5.72
N GLY A 164 12.63 -3.53 -6.58
CA GLY A 164 14.05 -3.32 -6.27
C GLY A 164 14.71 -4.46 -5.51
N ASP A 165 15.98 -4.28 -5.18
CA ASP A 165 17.00 -5.29 -4.77
C ASP A 165 16.64 -6.32 -3.68
N LYS A 166 15.48 -6.24 -3.02
CA LYS A 166 15.03 -7.17 -1.98
C LYS A 166 13.62 -7.69 -2.22
N ASN A 167 13.55 -8.96 -2.60
CA ASN A 167 12.31 -9.73 -2.57
C ASN A 167 11.76 -9.79 -1.13
N SER A 168 10.46 -9.64 -0.99
CA SER A 168 9.78 -10.01 0.25
C SER A 168 9.76 -11.53 0.41
N GLY A 169 9.95 -11.99 1.65
CA GLY A 169 9.77 -13.39 2.06
C GLY A 169 8.55 -13.59 2.98
N LEU A 170 7.72 -12.56 3.15
CA LEU A 170 6.60 -12.55 4.08
C LEU A 170 5.40 -13.38 3.58
N GLY A 171 5.24 -13.48 2.25
CA GLY A 171 4.03 -14.02 1.64
C GLY A 171 4.10 -15.52 1.33
N THR A 172 2.93 -16.15 1.32
CA THR A 172 2.72 -17.42 0.58
C THR A 172 2.88 -17.18 -0.92
N ILE A 173 2.43 -16.01 -1.40
CA ILE A 173 2.57 -15.55 -2.79
C ILE A 173 3.49 -14.32 -2.78
N ASN A 174 4.73 -14.47 -3.26
CA ASN A 174 5.67 -13.36 -3.34
C ASN A 174 5.74 -12.86 -4.79
N TRP A 175 5.11 -11.72 -5.08
CA TRP A 175 5.19 -11.07 -6.37
C TRP A 175 6.25 -9.97 -6.34
N HIS A 176 7.29 -10.20 -7.14
CA HIS A 176 8.40 -9.28 -7.30
C HIS A 176 8.50 -8.84 -8.77
N ASP A 177 8.68 -7.53 -9.01
CA ASP A 177 8.84 -6.96 -10.34
C ASP A 177 9.76 -5.72 -10.32
N ASP A 178 11.00 -5.91 -10.76
CA ASP A 178 12.01 -4.84 -10.94
C ASP A 178 11.79 -3.98 -12.20
N SER A 179 10.91 -4.41 -13.12
CA SER A 179 10.65 -3.65 -14.36
C SER A 179 9.61 -2.54 -14.17
N ALA A 180 8.80 -2.63 -13.12
CA ALA A 180 7.85 -1.60 -12.72
C ALA A 180 8.56 -0.39 -12.07
N SER A 181 8.03 0.82 -12.29
CA SER A 181 8.56 2.03 -11.64
C SER A 181 8.24 2.12 -10.14
N GLY A 182 7.29 1.32 -9.66
CA GLY A 182 6.81 1.31 -8.28
C GLY A 182 5.55 0.45 -8.12
N TYR A 183 4.98 0.46 -6.93
CA TYR A 183 3.85 -0.39 -6.55
C TYR A 183 2.53 0.04 -7.19
N SER A 184 2.32 1.33 -7.43
CA SER A 184 1.14 1.80 -8.17
C SER A 184 1.13 1.28 -9.61
N GLU A 185 2.31 1.13 -10.23
CA GLU A 185 2.43 0.53 -11.56
C GLU A 185 2.14 -0.98 -11.50
N MET A 186 2.75 -1.71 -10.55
CA MET A 186 2.49 -3.13 -10.34
C MET A 186 1.00 -3.40 -10.15
N LEU A 187 0.35 -2.77 -9.15
CA LEU A 187 -1.07 -2.98 -8.88
C LEU A 187 -1.96 -2.60 -10.06
N MET A 188 -1.61 -1.57 -10.85
CA MET A 188 -2.33 -1.27 -12.09
C MET A 188 -2.27 -2.41 -13.11
N THR A 189 -1.14 -3.10 -13.28
CA THR A 189 -1.09 -4.28 -14.15
C THR A 189 -1.94 -5.43 -13.63
N LEU A 190 -2.10 -5.57 -12.31
CA LEU A 190 -2.97 -6.60 -11.70
C LEU A 190 -4.45 -6.22 -11.84
N VAL A 191 -4.78 -4.94 -11.65
CA VAL A 191 -6.12 -4.35 -11.87
C VAL A 191 -6.59 -4.56 -13.31
N GLU A 192 -5.72 -4.51 -14.30
CA GLU A 192 -6.08 -4.80 -15.69
C GLU A 192 -6.55 -6.26 -15.90
N ASP A 193 -6.01 -7.22 -15.14
CA ASP A 193 -6.40 -8.65 -15.21
C ASP A 193 -7.57 -9.01 -14.25
N LEU A 194 -7.82 -8.17 -13.21
CA LEU A 194 -9.01 -8.26 -12.35
C LEU A 194 -10.27 -7.71 -13.03
N LYS A 195 -10.13 -6.86 -14.06
CA LYS A 195 -11.26 -6.33 -14.84
C LYS A 195 -11.87 -7.42 -15.70
N GLU A 196 -12.90 -8.04 -15.15
CA GLU A 196 -13.89 -8.80 -15.91
C GLU A 196 -14.88 -7.81 -16.55
N ASP A 197 -16.20 -7.97 -16.38
CA ASP A 197 -17.19 -7.16 -17.09
C ASP A 197 -17.42 -5.74 -16.50
N LYS A 198 -16.90 -5.45 -15.29
CA LYS A 198 -16.97 -4.13 -14.65
C LYS A 198 -15.61 -3.43 -14.76
N ASN A 199 -15.59 -2.17 -15.21
CA ASN A 199 -14.40 -1.31 -15.06
C ASN A 199 -14.53 -0.47 -13.77
N PRO A 200 -13.84 -0.83 -12.67
CA PRO A 200 -13.94 -0.09 -11.40
C PRO A 200 -13.10 1.20 -11.38
N LEU A 201 -12.22 1.43 -12.37
CA LEU A 201 -11.44 2.66 -12.45
C LEU A 201 -12.34 3.86 -12.76
N ASP A 202 -12.33 4.82 -11.85
CA ASP A 202 -12.85 6.17 -11.99
C ASP A 202 -11.77 7.21 -11.72
N GLU A 203 -12.14 8.50 -11.73
CA GLU A 203 -11.26 9.62 -11.41
C GLU A 203 -10.54 9.44 -10.06
N GLN A 204 -11.22 9.04 -8.98
CA GLN A 204 -10.59 8.92 -7.65
C GLN A 204 -9.48 7.86 -7.65
N ILE A 205 -9.79 6.64 -8.09
CA ILE A 205 -8.83 5.53 -8.10
C ILE A 205 -7.70 5.82 -9.10
N ALA A 206 -8.02 6.36 -10.28
CA ALA A 206 -7.02 6.68 -11.28
C ALA A 206 -6.09 7.81 -10.82
N THR A 207 -6.61 8.81 -10.10
CA THR A 207 -5.82 9.87 -9.47
C THR A 207 -4.90 9.32 -8.39
N ALA A 208 -5.36 8.38 -7.55
CA ALA A 208 -4.53 7.73 -6.54
C ALA A 208 -3.33 7.00 -7.18
N PHE A 209 -3.55 6.06 -8.10
CA PHE A 209 -2.45 5.35 -8.77
C PHE A 209 -1.53 6.30 -9.56
N LEU A 210 -2.05 7.34 -10.21
CA LEU A 210 -1.21 8.30 -10.92
C LEU A 210 -0.37 9.15 -9.94
N THR A 211 -0.87 9.44 -8.74
CA THR A 211 -0.12 10.16 -7.69
C THR A 211 1.13 9.37 -7.29
N GLY A 212 0.99 8.06 -7.04
CA GLY A 212 2.12 7.20 -6.70
C GLY A 212 3.15 7.11 -7.81
N ILE A 213 2.72 6.87 -9.06
CA ILE A 213 3.60 6.85 -10.23
C ILE A 213 4.35 8.18 -10.40
N VAL A 214 3.66 9.32 -10.33
CA VAL A 214 4.28 10.65 -10.47
C VAL A 214 5.27 10.92 -9.33
N ALA A 215 4.99 10.48 -8.11
CA ALA A 215 5.89 10.63 -6.97
C ALA A 215 7.16 9.75 -7.11
N ILE A 216 7.03 8.46 -7.43
CA ILE A 216 8.17 7.53 -7.47
C ILE A 216 9.09 7.74 -8.70
N THR A 217 8.55 8.31 -9.79
CA THR A 217 9.29 8.66 -11.02
C THR A 217 9.87 10.08 -10.99
N ASP A 218 9.63 10.84 -9.91
CA ASP A 218 9.92 12.28 -9.83
C ASP A 218 9.41 13.05 -11.06
N ARG A 219 8.08 12.99 -11.28
CA ARG A 219 7.38 13.57 -12.44
C ARG A 219 7.91 13.05 -13.77
N PHE A 220 8.11 11.74 -13.87
CA PHE A 220 8.63 11.06 -15.06
C PHE A 220 10.05 11.50 -15.50
N SER A 221 10.85 12.03 -14.58
CA SER A 221 12.20 12.54 -14.87
C SER A 221 13.33 11.56 -14.56
N ASN A 222 13.07 10.58 -13.67
CA ASN A 222 14.11 9.65 -13.19
C ASN A 222 14.16 8.33 -13.98
N GLN A 223 15.18 7.51 -13.71
CA GLN A 223 15.49 6.27 -14.44
C GLN A 223 14.42 5.16 -14.29
N ARG A 224 13.49 5.25 -13.33
CA ARG A 224 12.38 4.31 -13.22
C ARG A 224 11.31 4.53 -14.30
N THR A 225 11.31 5.71 -14.91
CA THR A 225 10.40 6.07 -16.01
C THR A 225 10.69 5.24 -17.25
N ASN A 226 9.79 4.35 -17.61
CA ASN A 226 9.91 3.54 -18.83
C ASN A 226 8.63 3.59 -19.70
N SER A 227 8.64 2.89 -20.84
CA SER A 227 7.52 2.88 -21.79
C SER A 227 6.23 2.26 -21.21
N ASN A 228 6.34 1.30 -20.30
CA ASN A 228 5.20 0.71 -19.60
C ASN A 228 4.60 1.71 -18.61
N THR A 229 5.44 2.36 -17.79
CA THR A 229 5.05 3.43 -16.87
C THR A 229 4.27 4.54 -17.57
N MET A 230 4.78 5.03 -18.71
CA MET A 230 4.11 6.04 -19.53
C MET A 230 2.78 5.54 -20.13
N SER A 231 2.70 4.26 -20.51
CA SER A 231 1.48 3.66 -21.05
C SER A 231 0.40 3.51 -19.97
N ILE A 232 0.78 3.13 -18.75
CA ILE A 232 -0.13 3.03 -17.59
C ILE A 232 -0.57 4.42 -17.15
N ALA A 233 0.34 5.40 -17.11
CA ALA A 233 -0.03 6.81 -16.89
C ALA A 233 -1.05 7.30 -17.94
N ALA A 234 -0.86 6.98 -19.22
CA ALA A 234 -1.81 7.32 -20.28
C ALA A 234 -3.20 6.69 -20.07
N LYS A 235 -3.27 5.43 -19.62
CA LYS A 235 -4.54 4.77 -19.25
C LYS A 235 -5.21 5.42 -18.03
N LEU A 236 -4.44 5.80 -17.02
CA LEU A 236 -4.94 6.50 -15.83
C LEU A 236 -5.50 7.88 -16.18
N MET A 237 -4.78 8.63 -17.02
CA MET A 237 -5.25 9.92 -17.56
C MET A 237 -6.54 9.74 -18.40
N ALA A 238 -6.65 8.68 -19.19
CA ALA A 238 -7.87 8.34 -19.93
C ALA A 238 -9.04 7.90 -19.02
N ALA A 239 -8.76 7.34 -17.84
CA ALA A 239 -9.75 7.04 -16.80
C ALA A 239 -10.16 8.27 -15.95
N GLY A 240 -9.64 9.46 -16.27
CA GLY A 240 -10.02 10.72 -15.63
C GLY A 240 -9.07 11.22 -14.54
N ALA A 241 -7.87 10.64 -14.37
CA ALA A 241 -6.94 11.05 -13.32
C ALA A 241 -6.57 12.56 -13.38
N ASN A 242 -6.73 13.25 -12.26
CA ASN A 242 -6.60 14.71 -12.18
C ASN A 242 -5.13 15.17 -12.07
N GLN A 243 -4.46 15.23 -13.23
CA GLN A 243 -3.04 15.62 -13.35
C GLN A 243 -2.70 16.98 -12.72
N GLN A 244 -3.59 17.97 -12.82
CA GLN A 244 -3.35 19.32 -12.29
C GLN A 244 -3.30 19.29 -10.76
N LEU A 245 -4.29 18.65 -10.14
CA LEU A 245 -4.33 18.45 -8.68
C LEU A 245 -3.09 17.70 -8.17
N ILE A 246 -2.68 16.64 -8.87
CA ILE A 246 -1.47 15.86 -8.52
C ILE A 246 -0.22 16.74 -8.58
N ALA A 247 -0.02 17.46 -9.69
CA ALA A 247 1.17 18.30 -9.89
C ALA A 247 1.27 19.41 -8.83
N ASP A 248 0.16 20.07 -8.53
CA ASP A 248 0.08 21.13 -7.52
C ASP A 248 0.36 20.59 -6.12
N LYS A 249 -0.30 19.49 -5.71
CA LYS A 249 -0.19 18.93 -4.35
C LYS A 249 1.18 18.32 -4.07
N LEU A 250 1.77 17.62 -5.06
CA LEU A 250 3.13 17.11 -4.94
C LEU A 250 4.19 18.22 -4.95
N GLN A 251 3.90 19.41 -5.50
CA GLN A 251 4.83 20.54 -5.45
C GLN A 251 4.87 21.20 -4.06
N HIS A 252 3.70 21.58 -3.55
CA HIS A 252 3.59 22.29 -2.28
C HIS A 252 4.03 21.42 -1.08
N SER A 253 4.00 20.09 -1.24
CA SER A 253 4.46 19.15 -0.19
C SER A 253 5.99 18.96 -0.15
N GLN A 254 6.73 19.51 -1.11
CA GLN A 254 8.21 19.52 -1.10
C GLN A 254 8.78 20.87 -0.64
N GLU A 255 7.97 21.92 -0.56
CA GLU A 255 8.36 23.16 0.12
C GLU A 255 8.18 22.96 1.64
N PRO A 256 9.25 23.04 2.46
CA PRO A 256 9.10 22.91 3.89
C PRO A 256 8.28 24.08 4.42
N GLU A 257 7.21 23.80 5.16
CA GLU A 257 6.38 24.82 5.80
C GLU A 257 7.27 25.74 6.65
N ALA A 258 7.47 26.97 6.17
CA ALA A 258 8.16 28.00 6.90
C ALA A 258 7.31 28.35 8.12
N LYS A 259 7.70 27.84 9.29
CA LYS A 259 7.06 28.12 10.58
C LYS A 259 6.76 29.63 10.68
N PRO A 260 5.52 30.03 10.98
CA PRO A 260 5.19 31.45 11.09
C PRO A 260 6.10 32.09 12.13
N ALA A 261 6.80 33.14 11.71
CA ALA A 261 7.77 33.81 12.57
C ALA A 261 7.04 34.51 13.74
N ASP A 262 7.50 34.22 14.96
CA ASP A 262 6.93 34.71 16.21
C ASP A 262 6.76 36.24 16.23
N ASP A 263 5.56 36.69 16.54
CA ASP A 263 5.18 38.10 16.59
C ASP A 263 5.95 38.84 17.71
N LYS A 264 6.93 39.68 17.34
CA LYS A 264 7.61 40.59 18.26
C LYS A 264 7.41 42.06 17.92
N LYS A 265 6.23 42.53 18.32
CA LYS A 265 5.99 43.79 19.06
C LYS A 265 6.48 45.10 18.42
N ALA A 266 5.51 45.90 17.97
CA ALA A 266 5.58 47.36 17.78
C ALA A 266 6.22 48.08 19.01
N GLU A 267 6.80 49.29 18.95
CA GLU A 267 6.68 50.50 18.10
C GLU A 267 7.90 51.44 18.47
N PRO A 268 8.07 52.72 18.01
CA PRO A 268 7.43 53.50 16.94
C PRO A 268 8.41 54.24 15.99
N LYS A 269 7.84 55.00 15.02
CA LYS A 269 8.51 55.80 13.98
C LYS A 269 9.12 57.12 14.50
N PRO A 270 9.89 57.84 13.64
CA PRO A 270 9.38 59.15 13.23
C PRO A 270 9.27 59.37 11.70
N ALA A 271 8.48 60.37 11.32
CA ALA A 271 8.24 60.83 9.95
C ALA A 271 9.41 61.70 9.41
N LYS A 272 9.48 62.26 8.19
CA LYS A 272 8.46 62.64 7.18
C LYS A 272 9.17 63.09 5.89
N LYS A 273 8.62 62.84 4.69
CA LYS A 273 8.43 63.84 3.59
C LYS A 273 7.96 63.21 2.27
N GLU A 274 6.84 63.71 1.77
CA GLU A 274 6.35 63.50 0.40
C GLU A 274 6.98 64.50 -0.58
N ARG A 275 6.99 64.17 -1.89
CA ARG A 275 6.64 65.12 -2.97
C ARG A 275 6.26 64.45 -4.31
N SER A 276 4.99 64.11 -4.39
CA SER A 276 4.05 64.18 -5.53
C SER A 276 4.48 64.59 -6.96
N LYS A 277 3.88 63.90 -7.96
CA LYS A 277 3.44 64.36 -9.32
C LYS A 277 4.57 64.64 -10.34
N LYS A 278 4.43 64.62 -11.68
CA LYS A 278 3.34 64.45 -12.71
C LYS A 278 4.07 64.12 -14.07
N SER A 279 3.50 63.69 -15.21
CA SER A 279 2.46 62.71 -15.62
C SER A 279 2.33 62.71 -17.18
N GLN A 280 1.81 61.63 -17.81
CA GLN A 280 1.47 61.55 -19.27
C GLN A 280 2.73 61.42 -20.17
N SER A 281 2.71 60.95 -21.43
CA SER A 281 1.62 60.62 -22.37
C SER A 281 1.98 59.46 -23.30
N ALA A 282 0.94 58.94 -23.97
CA ALA A 282 0.91 57.83 -24.90
C ALA A 282 1.44 58.10 -26.33
N LYS A 283 1.66 56.97 -27.03
CA LYS A 283 1.45 56.68 -28.47
C LYS A 283 2.52 57.02 -29.53
N ASP A 284 2.43 56.18 -30.57
CA ASP A 284 2.98 56.27 -31.94
C ASP A 284 4.53 56.17 -32.08
N SER A 285 5.10 55.53 -33.12
CA SER A 285 4.53 54.84 -34.28
C SER A 285 5.47 53.75 -34.84
N ALA A 286 4.95 53.06 -35.86
CA ALA A 286 5.42 51.83 -36.48
C ALA A 286 6.60 51.93 -37.49
N ALA A 287 7.19 50.74 -37.71
CA ALA A 287 7.65 50.17 -38.99
C ALA A 287 9.02 50.54 -39.60
N ALA A 288 9.68 49.47 -40.09
CA ALA A 288 10.86 49.40 -40.98
C ALA A 288 12.21 49.92 -40.40
N ASP A 289 13.38 49.42 -40.81
CA ASP A 289 13.70 48.54 -41.94
C ASP A 289 14.79 47.49 -41.61
N ARG A 290 15.00 46.56 -42.54
CA ARG A 290 15.91 45.42 -42.56
C ARG A 290 17.39 45.80 -42.44
N THR A 291 18.19 44.94 -41.79
CA THR A 291 19.41 44.40 -42.43
C THR A 291 19.90 43.12 -41.74
N MET A 292 20.52 42.21 -42.51
CA MET A 292 21.07 40.95 -42.03
C MET A 292 22.59 41.02 -41.89
N ALA A 293 23.16 40.31 -40.90
CA ALA A 293 24.54 39.84 -40.95
C ALA A 293 24.72 38.57 -40.08
N ILE A 294 24.89 37.42 -40.73
CA ILE A 294 25.46 36.21 -40.14
C ILE A 294 26.85 36.03 -40.75
N SER A 295 27.88 35.76 -39.94
CA SER A 295 29.07 35.02 -40.42
C SER A 295 29.82 34.33 -39.28
N HIS A 296 30.40 33.17 -39.59
CA HIS A 296 31.05 32.23 -38.66
C HIS A 296 32.59 32.30 -38.73
N ALA A 297 33.27 31.89 -37.65
CA ALA A 297 34.37 30.88 -37.59
C ALA A 297 34.95 30.87 -36.15
N LYS A 298 35.16 29.74 -35.43
CA LYS A 298 36.16 28.65 -35.62
C LYS A 298 37.62 29.16 -35.72
N SER A 299 38.65 28.58 -35.11
CA SER A 299 38.79 27.47 -34.12
C SER A 299 40.28 27.24 -33.76
N SER A 300 40.61 26.83 -32.54
CA SER A 300 41.78 26.00 -32.13
C SER A 300 41.79 25.90 -30.58
N ASP A 301 41.84 24.76 -29.91
CA ASP A 301 42.74 23.57 -29.94
C ASP A 301 43.97 23.71 -29.02
N SER A 302 43.98 22.97 -27.89
CA SER A 302 45.21 22.60 -27.16
C SER A 302 45.00 21.50 -26.10
N LYS A 303 45.40 20.28 -26.49
CA LYS A 303 46.27 19.31 -25.77
C LYS A 303 46.02 18.86 -24.31
N LYS A 304 46.23 17.54 -24.20
CA LYS A 304 46.28 16.62 -23.05
C LYS A 304 47.73 16.41 -22.57
N ALA A 305 47.97 16.24 -21.27
CA ALA A 305 49.21 15.64 -20.73
C ALA A 305 48.99 15.00 -19.33
N LYS A 306 49.78 13.95 -19.02
CA LYS A 306 49.86 13.24 -17.71
C LYS A 306 51.20 13.55 -17.03
N ALA A 307 51.28 13.45 -15.69
CA ALA A 307 52.30 12.68 -14.94
C ALA A 307 52.13 12.83 -13.40
N GLY A 308 52.47 11.80 -12.62
CA GLY A 308 52.79 11.88 -11.17
C GLY A 308 54.32 11.85 -10.97
N PRO A 309 54.90 11.27 -9.89
CA PRO A 309 54.30 10.55 -8.74
C PRO A 309 54.91 10.96 -7.36
N ASP A 310 55.11 10.00 -6.44
CA ASP A 310 55.90 10.01 -5.18
C ASP A 310 55.25 10.56 -3.89
N ASP A 311 55.51 10.05 -2.67
CA ASP A 311 55.86 8.69 -2.18
C ASP A 311 55.66 8.60 -0.63
N ASP A 312 55.58 7.37 -0.11
CA ASP A 312 55.95 6.88 1.25
C ASP A 312 55.45 7.58 2.56
N SER A 313 54.72 6.84 3.41
CA SER A 313 55.39 6.06 4.48
C SER A 313 54.49 5.42 5.58
N LYS A 314 54.81 4.14 5.88
CA LYS A 314 54.79 3.42 7.18
C LYS A 314 53.53 3.26 8.06
N SER A 315 53.21 1.98 8.29
CA SER A 315 52.55 1.43 9.51
C SER A 315 53.50 1.42 10.73
N PRO A 316 53.01 1.09 11.94
CA PRO A 316 53.17 -0.30 12.43
C PRO A 316 51.96 -0.89 13.19
N LYS A 317 52.09 -2.16 13.60
CA LYS A 317 51.09 -3.04 14.24
C LYS A 317 51.16 -3.01 15.77
N GLU A 318 50.05 -3.38 16.44
CA GLU A 318 49.94 -4.30 17.61
C GLU A 318 48.46 -4.31 18.10
N GLY A 319 47.90 -5.32 18.80
CA GLY A 319 48.44 -6.63 19.17
C GLY A 319 48.06 -7.10 20.59
N SER A 320 46.84 -7.63 20.81
CA SER A 320 46.43 -8.53 21.93
C SER A 320 44.93 -8.84 21.81
N ASP A 321 44.36 -10.06 21.81
CA ASP A 321 44.53 -11.28 22.64
C ASP A 321 44.15 -11.14 24.13
N VAL A 322 42.92 -11.55 24.47
CA VAL A 322 42.60 -12.24 25.75
C VAL A 322 41.61 -13.37 25.48
N LYS A 323 41.97 -14.59 25.91
CA LYS A 323 41.08 -15.77 25.98
C LYS A 323 40.60 -16.01 27.42
N SER A 324 39.34 -16.40 27.56
CA SER A 324 38.85 -17.37 28.57
C SER A 324 37.42 -17.79 28.14
N SER A 325 37.08 -19.01 27.74
CA SER A 325 37.30 -20.36 28.28
C SER A 325 36.84 -20.54 29.73
N VAL A 326 35.75 -21.30 29.96
CA VAL A 326 35.77 -22.62 30.64
C VAL A 326 34.32 -23.16 30.84
N THR A 327 34.07 -24.32 30.20
CA THR A 327 33.17 -25.44 30.52
C THR A 327 31.91 -25.28 31.41
N ASN A 328 30.80 -25.95 31.02
CA ASN A 328 30.47 -27.23 31.67
C ASN A 328 29.67 -28.21 30.77
N ARG A 329 29.77 -29.52 31.03
CA ARG A 329 29.04 -30.61 30.35
C ARG A 329 28.34 -31.49 31.39
N LEU A 330 27.04 -31.75 31.18
CA LEU A 330 26.31 -32.99 31.55
C LEU A 330 26.19 -33.31 33.08
N PRO A 331 25.09 -33.95 33.54
CA PRO A 331 24.83 -35.36 33.24
C PRO A 331 23.43 -35.71 32.73
N ASP A 332 23.38 -36.90 32.14
CA ASP A 332 22.23 -37.64 31.62
C ASP A 332 21.49 -38.42 32.74
N LYS A 333 20.15 -38.45 32.68
CA LYS A 333 19.24 -39.41 33.35
C LYS A 333 17.89 -39.43 32.60
N GLY A 334 17.48 -40.60 32.12
CA GLY A 334 16.23 -40.80 31.38
C GLY A 334 15.08 -41.42 32.19
N LEU A 335 14.14 -42.03 31.44
CA LEU A 335 12.82 -42.59 31.83
C LEU A 335 11.73 -41.48 31.98
N GLU A 336 10.49 -41.62 31.47
CA GLU A 336 9.79 -42.80 30.94
C GLU A 336 8.66 -42.46 29.94
N ASP A 337 8.02 -43.48 29.35
CA ASP A 337 7.06 -43.46 28.23
C ASP A 337 5.85 -42.51 28.30
N SER A 338 5.43 -41.99 27.14
CA SER A 338 4.00 -41.82 26.83
C SER A 338 3.68 -42.12 25.35
N LYS A 339 2.66 -42.96 25.13
CA LYS A 339 2.33 -43.57 23.82
C LYS A 339 1.62 -42.61 22.88
N LEU A 340 2.00 -42.62 21.60
CA LEU A 340 1.14 -42.13 20.51
C LEU A 340 -0.01 -43.12 20.22
N PRO A 341 -1.23 -42.64 19.90
CA PRO A 341 -2.30 -43.49 19.39
C PRO A 341 -2.06 -43.91 17.91
N PRO A 342 -2.57 -45.07 17.47
CA PRO A 342 -2.24 -45.64 16.17
C PRO A 342 -3.00 -45.01 14.99
N LYS A 343 -2.36 -45.04 13.82
CA LYS A 343 -2.97 -44.68 12.52
C LYS A 343 -4.03 -45.72 12.13
N LEU A 344 -5.20 -45.26 11.68
CA LEU A 344 -6.17 -46.08 10.97
C LEU A 344 -5.93 -45.97 9.46
N SER A 345 -5.48 -47.06 8.85
CA SER A 345 -5.41 -47.23 7.40
C SER A 345 -6.73 -47.84 6.91
N ILE A 346 -7.39 -47.18 5.95
CA ILE A 346 -8.48 -47.78 5.18
C ILE A 346 -8.12 -47.62 3.71
N ASP A 347 -7.81 -48.75 3.06
CA ASP A 347 -7.47 -48.81 1.65
C ASP A 347 -8.19 -50.00 1.02
N SER A 348 -9.29 -49.72 0.30
CA SER A 348 -9.94 -50.66 -0.62
C SER A 348 -11.01 -49.94 -1.44
N ALA A 349 -10.74 -49.69 -2.73
CA ALA A 349 -11.73 -49.20 -3.67
C ALA A 349 -12.66 -50.35 -4.15
N PRO A 350 -13.98 -50.12 -4.32
CA PRO A 350 -14.85 -51.05 -5.03
C PRO A 350 -14.76 -50.84 -6.55
N SER A 351 -14.70 -51.95 -7.28
CA SER A 351 -14.57 -51.99 -8.75
C SER A 351 -15.83 -51.48 -9.46
N MET A 352 -15.65 -50.55 -10.42
CA MET A 352 -16.68 -50.14 -11.38
C MET A 352 -16.78 -51.17 -12.51
N GLY A 353 -17.90 -51.90 -12.56
CA GLY A 353 -18.20 -52.83 -13.65
C GLY A 353 -19.72 -52.97 -13.86
N GLY A 354 -20.24 -52.38 -14.93
CA GLY A 354 -21.66 -52.44 -15.27
C GLY A 354 -21.96 -51.73 -16.59
N THR A 355 -22.19 -52.48 -17.66
CA THR A 355 -22.39 -51.96 -19.01
C THR A 355 -23.84 -51.59 -19.30
N LEU A 356 -24.02 -50.42 -19.92
CA LEU A 356 -25.02 -50.06 -20.95
C LEU A 356 -26.35 -50.85 -21.02
N ASN A 357 -27.46 -50.11 -20.92
CA ASN A 357 -28.51 -50.21 -21.93
C ASN A 357 -29.38 -48.93 -21.96
N ALA A 358 -29.40 -48.26 -23.11
CA ALA A 358 -30.35 -47.19 -23.41
C ALA A 358 -31.41 -47.73 -24.37
N VAL A 359 -32.68 -47.58 -24.03
CA VAL A 359 -33.81 -47.90 -24.92
C VAL A 359 -34.60 -46.62 -25.18
N SER A 360 -34.72 -46.27 -26.45
CA SER A 360 -35.47 -45.10 -26.92
C SER A 360 -36.97 -45.40 -27.07
N GLN A 361 -37.74 -44.29 -27.16
CA GLN A 361 -39.14 -44.18 -27.59
C GLN A 361 -40.23 -44.64 -26.61
N LYS A 362 -41.06 -43.68 -26.20
CA LYS A 362 -42.22 -43.34 -27.05
C LYS A 362 -42.55 -41.85 -27.00
#